data_AF-A0A3A3EIW5-F1
#
_entry.id   AF-A0A3A3EIW5-F1
#
_cell.length_a   1.000
_cell.length_b   1.000
_cell.length_c   1.000
_cell.angle_alpha   90.00
_cell.angle_beta   90.00
_cell.angle_gamma   90.00
#
_symmetry.space_group_name_H-M   'P 1'
#
loop_
_entity.id
_entity.type
_entity.pdbx_description
1 polymer ?
#
loop_
_entity_poly.entity_id
_entity_poly.type
_entity_poly.pdbx_seq_one_letter_code
_entity_poly.pdbx_strand_id
1 'polypeptide(L)'
;MSLFTESHHVLYNEALQKLSSYQQRSHEYQTLIYVLTGNDELVKKALPYLTDGGFSSDRCFKEQDVSRGTASLLKLAVHLYNANEDCSPLELVENLDSDSFQLAMNAVYLRKYGMNKI
;
A
#
# COMPACT_ATOMS: atom_id res chain seq x y z
N MET A 1 2.57 -9.91 -16.39
CA MET A 1 2.48 -8.54 -15.87
C MET A 1 3.55 -8.39 -14.81
N SER A 2 4.42 -7.38 -14.91
CA SER A 2 5.38 -7.10 -13.84
C SER A 2 4.65 -6.41 -12.69
N LEU A 3 4.88 -6.85 -11.45
CA LEU A 3 4.35 -6.18 -10.26
C LEU A 3 4.97 -4.80 -10.04
N PHE A 4 6.19 -4.61 -10.54
CA PHE A 4 6.99 -3.43 -10.25
C PHE A 4 7.47 -2.76 -11.53
N THR A 5 7.52 -1.44 -11.50
CA THR A 5 8.52 -0.68 -12.25
C THR A 5 9.85 -0.69 -11.47
N GLU A 6 10.95 -0.35 -12.13
CA GLU A 6 12.27 -0.30 -11.47
C GLU A 6 12.27 0.67 -10.28
N SER A 7 11.69 1.87 -10.45
CA SER A 7 11.60 2.87 -9.38
C SER A 7 10.75 2.39 -8.19
N HIS A 8 9.63 1.73 -8.47
CA HIS A 8 8.76 1.17 -7.44
C HIS A 8 9.47 0.07 -6.64
N HIS A 9 10.23 -0.81 -7.32
CA HIS A 9 10.98 -1.88 -6.68
C HIS A 9 12.07 -1.33 -5.73
N VAL A 10 12.77 -0.26 -6.12
CA VAL A 10 13.77 0.39 -5.26
C VAL A 10 13.12 0.93 -3.98
N LEU A 11 12.08 1.76 -4.11
CA LEU A 11 11.38 2.35 -2.96
C LEU A 11 10.76 1.29 -2.05
N TYR A 12 10.19 0.24 -2.64
CA TYR A 12 9.66 -0.91 -1.91
C TYR A 12 10.73 -1.55 -1.01
N ASN A 13 11.90 -1.86 -1.57
CA ASN A 13 12.97 -2.51 -0.81
C ASN A 13 13.55 -1.59 0.27
N GLU A 14 13.74 -0.30 -0.03
CA GLU A 14 14.20 0.69 0.95
C GLU A 14 13.24 0.81 2.14
N ALA A 15 11.92 0.79 1.90
CA ALA A 15 10.92 0.82 2.95
C ALA A 15 10.91 -0.49 3.76
N LEU A 16 11.02 -1.65 3.09
CA LEU A 16 11.02 -2.96 3.74
C LEU A 16 12.23 -3.14 4.68
N GLN A 17 13.41 -2.69 4.26
CA GLN A 17 14.66 -2.80 5.04
C GLN A 17 14.63 -2.02 6.37
N LYS A 18 13.75 -1.02 6.50
CA LYS A 18 13.57 -0.26 7.75
C LYS A 18 12.75 -1.02 8.80
N LEU A 19 12.09 -2.11 8.42
CA LEU A 19 11.25 -2.91 9.32
C LEU A 19 12.02 -4.07 9.95
N SER A 20 11.47 -4.65 11.01
CA SER A 20 12.03 -5.86 11.63
C SER A 20 11.95 -7.08 10.70
N SER A 21 12.80 -8.09 10.93
CA SER A 21 12.81 -9.33 10.15
C SER A 21 11.49 -10.11 10.20
N TYR A 22 10.66 -9.90 11.22
CA TYR A 22 9.30 -10.46 11.28
C TYR A 22 8.38 -9.72 10.30
N GLN A 23 8.35 -8.40 10.38
CA GLN A 23 7.51 -7.55 9.52
C GLN A 23 7.88 -7.68 8.05
N GLN A 24 9.18 -7.78 7.72
CA GLN A 24 9.65 -8.01 6.35
C GLN A 24 9.07 -9.27 5.69
N ARG A 25 8.69 -10.28 6.49
CA ARG A 25 8.11 -11.55 6.02
C ARG A 25 6.59 -11.59 6.09
N SER A 26 5.95 -10.59 6.68
CA SER A 26 4.50 -10.52 6.80
C SER A 26 3.89 -10.01 5.50
N HIS A 27 2.88 -10.73 5.00
CA HIS A 27 2.16 -10.34 3.80
C HIS A 27 1.41 -9.02 3.99
N GLU A 28 0.94 -8.74 5.20
CA GLU A 28 0.30 -7.47 5.58
C GLU A 28 1.24 -6.29 5.33
N TYR A 29 2.45 -6.34 5.88
CA TYR A 29 3.45 -5.28 5.73
C TYR A 29 3.97 -5.15 4.29
N GLN A 30 4.23 -6.29 3.63
CA GLN A 30 4.63 -6.30 2.23
C GLN A 30 3.56 -5.66 1.34
N THR A 31 2.28 -5.99 1.57
CA THR A 31 1.16 -5.41 0.80
C THR A 31 1.03 -3.92 1.06
N LEU A 32 1.09 -3.51 2.33
CA LEU A 32 1.01 -2.10 2.69
C LEU A 32 2.13 -1.31 1.99
N ILE A 33 3.38 -1.75 2.13
CA ILE A 33 4.53 -1.06 1.53
C ILE A 33 4.40 -1.04 0.02
N TYR A 34 4.00 -2.15 -0.61
CA TYR A 34 3.79 -2.22 -2.06
C TYR A 34 2.84 -1.13 -2.55
N VAL A 35 1.71 -0.91 -1.86
CA VAL A 35 0.78 0.15 -2.23
C VAL A 35 1.35 1.54 -1.94
N LEU A 36 1.92 1.75 -0.74
CA LEU A 36 2.45 3.06 -0.34
C LEU A 36 3.59 3.52 -1.25
N THR A 37 4.43 2.62 -1.76
CA THR A 37 5.55 2.95 -2.64
C THR A 37 5.19 2.96 -4.12
N GLY A 38 3.99 2.48 -4.48
CA GLY A 38 3.52 2.41 -5.86
C GLY A 38 2.79 3.67 -6.34
N ASN A 39 2.55 4.64 -5.46
CA ASN A 39 1.89 5.90 -5.79
C ASN A 39 2.66 7.08 -5.19
N ASP A 40 3.04 8.04 -6.03
CA ASP A 40 3.90 9.18 -5.64
C ASP A 40 3.30 10.05 -4.52
N GLU A 41 1.97 10.20 -4.49
CA GLU A 41 1.32 10.95 -3.42
C GLU A 41 1.37 10.19 -2.10
N LEU A 42 1.16 8.86 -2.12
CA LEU A 42 1.31 8.00 -0.94
C LEU A 42 2.75 7.95 -0.43
N VAL A 43 3.75 7.93 -1.32
CA VAL A 43 5.16 8.00 -0.92
C VAL A 43 5.43 9.26 -0.10
N LYS A 44 4.89 10.40 -0.55
CA LYS A 44 5.14 11.70 0.10
C LYS A 44 4.35 11.88 1.38
N LYS A 45 3.09 11.45 1.38
CA LYS A 45 2.12 11.79 2.44
C LYS A 45 1.82 10.65 3.40
N ALA A 46 1.84 9.40 2.95
CA ALA A 46 1.45 8.26 3.79
C ALA A 46 2.64 7.44 4.29
N LEU A 47 3.65 7.16 3.45
CA LEU A 47 4.83 6.37 3.84
C LEU A 47 5.54 6.86 5.11
N PRO A 48 5.65 8.19 5.41
CA PRO A 48 6.23 8.67 6.66
C PRO A 48 5.52 8.19 7.95
N TYR A 49 4.28 7.72 7.85
CA TYR A 49 3.50 7.20 8.99
C TYR A 49 3.74 5.70 9.25
N LEU A 50 4.56 5.04 8.43
CA LEU A 50 5.02 3.66 8.66
C LEU A 50 6.33 3.69 9.45
N THR A 51 6.32 3.09 10.64
CA THR A 51 7.51 2.88 11.47
C THR A 51 7.70 1.41 11.79
N ASP A 52 8.77 1.08 12.52
CA ASP A 52 8.97 -0.25 13.12
C ASP A 52 7.83 -0.65 14.09
N GLY A 53 7.09 0.32 14.62
CA GLY A 53 5.87 0.13 15.40
C GLY A 53 4.60 -0.14 14.58
N GLY A 54 4.67 -0.11 13.25
CA GLY A 54 3.53 -0.31 12.36
C GLY A 54 3.07 0.96 11.65
N PHE A 55 1.90 0.89 11.01
CA PHE A 55 1.34 2.01 10.26
C PHE A 55 0.29 2.77 11.07
N SER A 56 0.54 4.06 11.29
CA SER A 56 -0.40 4.94 12.01
C SER A 56 -1.50 5.50 11.08
N SER A 57 -2.42 4.64 10.61
CA SER A 57 -3.50 5.03 9.68
C SER A 57 -4.35 6.20 10.19
N ASP A 58 -4.77 6.17 11.45
CA ASP A 58 -5.62 7.19 12.05
C ASP A 58 -4.99 8.59 11.98
N ARG A 59 -3.68 8.67 12.27
CA ARG A 59 -2.94 9.93 12.15
C ARG A 59 -2.78 10.35 10.70
N CYS A 60 -2.45 9.40 9.82
CA CYS A 60 -2.31 9.65 8.39
C CYS A 60 -3.59 10.25 7.78
N PHE A 61 -4.75 9.62 8.01
CA PHE A 61 -6.03 10.11 7.49
C PHE A 61 -6.47 11.43 8.10
N LYS A 62 -6.09 11.70 9.36
CA LYS A 62 -6.42 12.96 10.03
C LYS A 62 -5.56 14.13 9.54
N GLU A 63 -4.29 13.90 9.24
CA GLU A 63 -3.30 14.95 8.98
C GLU A 63 -3.06 15.20 7.50
N GLN A 64 -3.36 14.23 6.64
CA GLN A 64 -3.08 14.32 5.21
C GLN A 64 -4.36 14.46 4.40
N ASP A 65 -4.36 15.45 3.52
CA ASP A 65 -5.32 15.54 2.43
C ASP A 65 -4.69 14.92 1.18
N VAL A 66 -5.41 14.03 0.50
CA VAL A 66 -4.95 13.31 -0.69
C VAL A 66 -6.03 13.32 -1.76
N SER A 67 -5.67 13.07 -3.03
CA SER A 67 -6.69 12.96 -4.07
C SER A 67 -7.69 11.84 -3.77
N ARG A 68 -8.91 11.92 -4.33
CA ARG A 68 -9.96 10.91 -4.11
C ARG A 68 -9.51 9.49 -4.48
N GLY A 69 -8.80 9.34 -5.60
CA GLY A 69 -8.24 8.04 -6.01
C GLY A 69 -7.17 7.55 -5.03
N THR A 70 -6.24 8.43 -4.65
CA THR A 70 -5.22 8.14 -3.64
C THR A 70 -5.84 7.75 -2.29
N ALA A 71 -6.94 8.38 -1.88
CA ALA A 71 -7.66 8.04 -0.66
C ALA A 71 -8.25 6.64 -0.73
N SER A 72 -8.90 6.27 -1.84
CA SER A 72 -9.42 4.91 -2.06
C SER A 72 -8.30 3.86 -2.04
N LEU A 73 -7.15 4.17 -2.63
CA LEU A 73 -5.99 3.30 -2.62
C LEU A 73 -5.38 3.15 -1.22
N LEU A 74 -5.30 4.23 -0.43
CA LEU A 74 -4.84 4.19 0.96
C LEU A 74 -5.79 3.37 1.84
N LYS A 75 -7.11 3.55 1.69
CA LYS A 75 -8.10 2.73 2.38
C LYS A 75 -7.93 1.25 2.09
N LEU A 76 -7.75 0.88 0.82
CA LEU A 76 -7.45 -0.50 0.44
C LEU A 76 -6.17 -1.00 1.12
N ALA A 77 -5.10 -0.21 1.13
CA ALA A 77 -3.84 -0.59 1.76
C ALA A 77 -4.02 -0.90 3.26
N VAL A 78 -4.75 -0.04 3.97
CA VAL A 78 -5.06 -0.24 5.39
C VAL A 78 -5.99 -1.43 5.61
N HIS A 79 -7.02 -1.60 4.77
CA HIS A 79 -7.91 -2.76 4.82
C HIS A 79 -7.14 -4.08 4.66
N LEU A 80 -6.23 -4.16 3.68
CA LEU A 80 -5.41 -5.36 3.46
C LEU A 80 -4.37 -5.59 4.56
N TYR A 81 -3.87 -4.50 5.18
CA TYR A 81 -2.91 -4.55 6.27
C TYR A 81 -3.52 -5.06 7.57
N ASN A 82 -4.64 -4.49 8.03
CA ASN A 82 -5.21 -4.78 9.35
C ASN A 82 -6.74 -4.72 9.43
N ALA A 83 -7.45 -4.52 8.32
CA ALA A 83 -8.92 -4.41 8.24
C ALA A 83 -9.54 -3.24 9.03
N ASN A 84 -8.77 -2.20 9.40
CA ASN A 84 -9.29 -1.04 10.14
C ASN A 84 -10.02 0.00 9.26
N GLU A 85 -9.94 -0.14 7.94
CA GLU A 85 -10.67 0.70 6.99
C GLU A 85 -11.52 -0.19 6.11
N ASP A 86 -12.72 0.24 5.73
CA ASP A 86 -13.52 -0.44 4.72
C ASP A 86 -13.20 0.10 3.32
N CYS A 87 -13.15 -0.81 2.35
CA CYS A 87 -12.96 -0.46 0.94
C CYS A 87 -13.86 -1.34 0.08
N SER A 88 -14.84 -0.72 -0.59
CA SER A 88 -15.74 -1.46 -1.47
C SER A 88 -15.11 -1.65 -2.87
N PRO A 89 -15.41 -2.77 -3.56
CA PRO A 89 -14.96 -2.95 -4.93
C PRO A 89 -15.44 -1.83 -5.88
N LEU A 90 -16.64 -1.28 -5.64
CA LEU A 90 -17.19 -0.21 -6.46
C LEU A 90 -16.40 1.09 -6.33
N GLU A 91 -15.98 1.45 -5.10
CA GLU A 91 -15.11 2.62 -4.88
C GLU A 91 -13.80 2.50 -5.65
N LEU A 92 -13.22 1.31 -5.76
CA LEU A 92 -12.00 1.08 -6.54
C LEU A 92 -12.23 1.30 -8.03
N VAL A 93 -13.36 0.80 -8.56
CA VAL A 93 -13.71 0.92 -9.99
C VAL A 93 -14.01 2.37 -10.37
N GLU A 94 -14.67 3.14 -9.50
CA GLU A 94 -15.09 4.51 -9.81
C GLU A 94 -13.99 5.55 -9.61
N ASN A 95 -13.10 5.35 -8.62
CA ASN A 95 -12.18 6.40 -8.17
C ASN A 95 -10.74 6.24 -8.66
N LEU A 96 -10.33 5.04 -9.08
CA LEU A 96 -8.96 4.76 -9.49
C LEU A 96 -8.80 4.91 -11.01
N ASP A 97 -7.69 5.52 -11.43
CA ASP A 97 -7.23 5.43 -12.81
C ASP A 97 -6.68 4.04 -13.13
N SER A 98 -6.33 3.78 -14.39
CA SER A 98 -5.86 2.47 -14.84
C SER A 98 -4.66 1.95 -14.04
N ASP A 99 -3.72 2.84 -13.74
CA ASP A 99 -2.45 2.48 -13.12
C ASP A 99 -2.65 2.18 -11.63
N SER A 100 -3.42 3.03 -10.94
CA SER A 100 -3.79 2.83 -9.54
C SER A 100 -4.70 1.61 -9.36
N PHE A 101 -5.59 1.34 -10.33
CA PHE A 101 -6.44 0.15 -10.32
C PHE A 101 -5.60 -1.13 -10.48
N GLN A 102 -4.62 -1.13 -11.40
CA GLN A 102 -3.70 -2.25 -11.55
C GLN A 102 -2.87 -2.47 -10.28
N LEU A 103 -2.38 -1.39 -9.67
CA LEU A 103 -1.68 -1.44 -8.39
C LEU A 103 -2.55 -2.05 -7.27
N ALA A 104 -3.82 -1.64 -7.19
CA ALA A 104 -4.79 -2.19 -6.25
C ALA A 104 -5.00 -3.70 -6.47
N MET A 105 -5.16 -4.16 -7.71
CA MET A 105 -5.36 -5.59 -8.00
C MET A 105 -4.12 -6.42 -7.67
N ASN A 106 -2.93 -5.90 -7.97
CA ASN A 106 -1.66 -6.52 -7.60
C ASN A 106 -1.53 -6.62 -6.07
N ALA A 107 -1.96 -5.61 -5.32
CA ALA A 107 -1.93 -5.62 -3.87
C ALA A 107 -2.86 -6.70 -3.28
N VAL A 108 -4.07 -6.86 -3.81
CA VAL A 108 -4.99 -7.93 -3.41
C VAL A 108 -4.37 -9.32 -3.66
N TYR A 109 -3.75 -9.49 -4.83
CA TYR A 109 -3.06 -10.74 -5.17
C TYR A 109 -1.87 -11.01 -4.24
N LEU A 110 -1.04 -9.99 -3.98
CA LEU A 110 0.12 -10.07 -3.09
C LEU A 110 -0.32 -10.41 -1.65
N ARG A 111 -1.40 -9.81 -1.15
CA ARG A 111 -1.94 -10.13 0.18
C ARG A 111 -2.32 -11.61 0.29
N LYS A 112 -2.93 -12.16 -0.76
CA LYS A 112 -3.42 -13.55 -0.79
C LYS A 112 -2.29 -14.57 -0.90
N TYR A 113 -1.30 -14.31 -1.76
CA TYR A 113 -0.31 -15.33 -2.17
C TYR A 113 1.11 -15.06 -1.64
N GLY A 114 1.39 -13.84 -1.17
CA GLY A 114 2.72 -13.39 -0.80
C GLY A 114 3.61 -13.08 -1.99
N MET A 115 4.69 -12.34 -1.74
CA MET A 115 5.68 -11.94 -2.77
C MET A 115 6.44 -13.13 -3.39
N ASN A 116 6.55 -14.26 -2.70
CA ASN A 116 7.37 -15.41 -3.14
C ASN A 116 6.72 -16.27 -4.24
N LYS A 117 5.49 -15.94 -4.66
CA LYS A 117 4.70 -16.73 -5.64
C LYS A 117 4.45 -15.97 -6.95
N ILE A 118 5.23 -14.93 -7.22
CA ILE A 118 5.03 -14.00 -8.34
C ILE A 118 6.34 -13.81 -9.09
#